data_AF-A0A832ZJK3-F1
#
_entry.id   AF-A0A832ZJK3-F1
#
_cell.length_a   1.000
_cell.length_b   1.000
_cell.length_c   1.000
_cell.angle_alpha   90.00
_cell.angle_beta   90.00
_cell.angle_gamma   90.00
#
_symmetry.space_group_name_H-M   'P 1'
#
loop_
_entity.id
_entity.type
_entity.pdbx_description
1 polymer ?
#
loop_
_entity_poly.entity_id
_entity_poly.type
_entity_poly.pdbx_seq_one_letter_code
_entity_poly.pdbx_strand_id
1 'polypeptide(L)'
;MEYYNEIDKLIEKAIKKYRPIYPASTSIQSRRLDFKSREVILEYNSVILKDKIRIVIEYYLDKVFKQPNKVVFYFKIKENNKEKVIEYKRETTYPVKPIVVEDIIEHCLERLEDKLIYEENKIIEKEIVKQFEEIGLPVDYIEIRDPSEIDVGIHLYEDDYINFRGYIDYNGKFVIEKVEIECVEETTKDIALKKIIPKLVEIITIFKLLA
;
A
#
# COMPACT_ATOMS: atom_id res chain seq x y z
N MET A 1 -34.79 -3.81 9.94
CA MET A 1 -33.61 -4.13 10.77
C MET A 1 -33.02 -5.47 10.37
N GLU A 2 -33.82 -6.52 10.23
CA GLU A 2 -33.38 -7.86 9.82
C GLU A 2 -32.55 -7.88 8.53
N TYR A 3 -33.02 -7.25 7.44
CA TYR A 3 -32.28 -7.19 6.17
C TYR A 3 -30.91 -6.47 6.25
N TYR A 4 -30.77 -5.44 7.10
CA TYR A 4 -29.46 -4.80 7.31
C TYR A 4 -28.50 -5.73 8.07
N ASN A 5 -29.01 -6.55 8.98
CA ASN A 5 -28.18 -7.52 9.70
C ASN A 5 -27.71 -8.67 8.78
N GLU A 6 -28.48 -9.01 7.75
CA GLU A 6 -28.05 -9.95 6.71
C GLU A 6 -26.90 -9.38 5.88
N ILE A 7 -27.01 -8.13 5.42
CA ILE A 7 -25.94 -7.45 4.69
C ILE A 7 -24.66 -7.33 5.54
N ASP A 8 -24.77 -6.98 6.83
CA ASP A 8 -23.61 -6.94 7.73
C ASP A 8 -22.90 -8.30 7.82
N LYS A 9 -23.64 -9.40 7.94
CA LYS A 9 -23.04 -10.76 7.99
C LYS A 9 -22.33 -11.12 6.69
N LEU A 10 -22.87 -10.70 5.54
CA LEU A 10 -22.26 -10.94 4.23
C LEU A 10 -20.97 -10.13 4.07
N ILE A 11 -20.97 -8.85 4.49
CA ILE A 11 -19.77 -8.01 4.50
C ILE A 11 -18.71 -8.62 5.44
N GLU A 12 -19.09 -9.01 6.66
CA GLU A 12 -18.18 -9.63 7.61
C GLU A 12 -17.58 -10.93 7.06
N LYS A 13 -18.39 -11.76 6.39
CA LYS A 13 -17.94 -12.99 5.75
C LYS A 13 -16.96 -12.72 4.60
N ALA A 14 -17.26 -11.75 3.74
CA ALA A 14 -16.38 -11.35 2.64
C ALA A 14 -15.03 -10.84 3.16
N ILE A 15 -15.04 -9.98 4.19
CA ILE A 15 -13.82 -9.48 4.83
C ILE A 15 -13.00 -10.62 5.44
N LYS A 16 -13.62 -11.59 6.12
CA LYS A 16 -12.91 -12.75 6.69
C LYS A 16 -12.31 -13.67 5.63
N LYS A 17 -12.94 -13.75 4.46
CA LYS A 17 -12.44 -14.52 3.31
C LYS A 17 -11.32 -13.77 2.59
N TYR A 18 -11.41 -12.45 2.51
CA TYR A 18 -10.38 -11.58 1.95
C TYR A 18 -9.07 -11.76 2.73
N ARG A 19 -8.02 -12.16 2.02
CA ARG A 19 -6.66 -12.25 2.56
C ARG A 19 -5.91 -10.99 2.12
N PRO A 20 -5.85 -9.94 2.95
CA PRO A 20 -5.16 -8.73 2.56
C PRO A 20 -3.65 -8.98 2.49
N ILE A 21 -2.97 -8.27 1.60
CA ILE A 21 -1.50 -8.20 1.52
C ILE A 21 -0.97 -7.54 2.79
N TYR A 22 -1.64 -6.50 3.28
CA TYR A 22 -1.40 -5.93 4.61
C TYR A 22 -2.27 -6.62 5.66
N PRO A 23 -1.71 -7.27 6.69
CA PRO A 23 -2.52 -7.90 7.72
C PRO A 23 -3.38 -6.85 8.43
N ALA A 24 -4.68 -6.84 8.12
CA ALA A 24 -5.63 -5.96 8.78
C ALA A 24 -5.64 -6.31 10.26
N SER A 25 -5.47 -5.31 11.14
CA SER A 25 -5.94 -5.48 12.51
C SER A 25 -7.47 -5.48 12.41
N THR A 26 -8.07 -6.66 12.38
CA THR A 26 -9.50 -6.89 12.15
C THR A 26 -10.35 -6.35 13.31
N SER A 27 -10.38 -5.04 13.52
CA SER A 27 -11.40 -4.36 14.29
C SER A 27 -12.55 -4.00 13.34
N ILE A 28 -13.36 -4.99 12.97
CA ILE A 28 -14.59 -4.73 12.20
C ILE A 28 -15.56 -4.00 13.14
N GLN A 29 -15.63 -2.68 13.01
CA GLN A 29 -16.61 -1.86 13.71
C GLN A 29 -17.75 -1.55 12.73
N SER A 30 -18.93 -2.09 13.00
CA SER A 30 -20.17 -1.67 12.32
C SER A 30 -20.77 -0.52 13.10
N ARG A 31 -20.92 0.63 12.45
CA ARG A 31 -21.56 1.81 13.03
C ARG A 31 -22.78 2.19 12.22
N ARG A 32 -23.86 2.56 12.91
CA ARG A 32 -25.03 3.15 12.26
C ARG A 32 -24.78 4.64 12.03
N LEU A 33 -24.82 5.06 10.77
CA LEU A 33 -24.63 6.47 10.39
C LEU A 33 -25.95 7.24 10.53
N ASP A 34 -27.04 6.71 9.98
CA ASP A 34 -28.38 7.28 10.14
C ASP A 34 -29.50 6.20 10.06
N PHE A 35 -30.75 6.61 9.77
CA PHE A 35 -31.87 5.69 9.64
C PHE A 35 -31.82 4.79 8.39
N LYS A 36 -31.01 5.15 7.38
CA LYS A 36 -30.95 4.51 6.06
C LYS A 36 -29.56 3.97 5.71
N SER A 37 -28.51 4.38 6.42
CA SER A 37 -27.11 4.07 6.12
C SER A 37 -26.38 3.42 7.31
N ARG A 38 -25.49 2.49 6.98
CA ARG A 38 -24.54 1.85 7.89
C ARG A 38 -23.14 1.97 7.30
N GLU A 39 -22.13 1.99 8.17
CA GLU A 39 -20.74 1.90 7.77
C GLU A 39 -20.07 0.70 8.43
N VAL A 40 -19.19 0.05 7.68
CA VAL A 40 -18.23 -0.93 8.19
C VAL A 40 -16.84 -0.36 8.01
N ILE A 41 -16.05 -0.32 9.08
CA ILE A 41 -14.69 0.23 9.07
C ILE A 41 -13.69 -0.91 9.19
N LEU A 42 -12.68 -0.90 8.32
CA LEU A 42 -11.49 -1.74 8.36
C LEU A 42 -10.28 -0.86 8.71
N GLU A 43 -9.54 -1.21 9.76
CA GLU A 43 -8.28 -0.54 10.12
C GLU A 43 -7.08 -1.39 9.68
N TYR A 44 -6.23 -0.80 8.85
CA TYR A 44 -4.95 -1.32 8.42
C TYR A 44 -3.84 -0.52 9.08
N ASN A 45 -2.84 -1.20 9.62
CA ASN A 45 -1.60 -0.53 10.03
C ASN A 45 -0.65 -0.58 8.83
N SER A 46 -0.42 0.58 8.21
CA SER A 46 0.60 0.66 7.17
C SER A 46 1.97 0.65 7.82
N VAL A 47 2.81 -0.31 7.42
CA VAL A 47 4.20 -0.39 7.85
C VAL A 47 4.99 0.83 7.35
N ILE A 48 4.65 1.34 6.17
CA ILE A 48 5.39 2.39 5.46
C ILE A 48 4.93 3.79 5.85
N LEU A 49 3.61 4.02 5.88
CA LEU A 49 3.06 5.32 6.31
C LEU A 49 3.20 5.54 7.82
N LYS A 50 3.52 4.47 8.58
CA LYS A 50 3.54 4.46 10.04
C LYS A 50 2.23 5.00 10.64
N ASP A 51 1.13 4.76 9.95
CA ASP A 51 -0.17 5.30 10.28
C ASP A 51 -1.30 4.29 10.03
N LYS A 52 -2.46 4.58 10.62
CA LYS A 52 -3.68 3.80 10.43
C LYS A 52 -4.41 4.24 9.16
N ILE A 53 -4.44 3.35 8.17
CA ILE A 53 -5.31 3.50 7.01
C ILE A 53 -6.68 2.92 7.37
N ARG A 54 -7.76 3.66 7.12
CA ARG A 54 -9.13 3.18 7.31
C ARG A 54 -9.83 3.01 5.97
N ILE A 55 -10.34 1.81 5.69
CA ILE A 55 -11.30 1.60 4.60
C ILE A 55 -12.69 1.63 5.22
N VAL A 56 -13.52 2.58 4.80
CA VAL A 56 -14.91 2.73 5.23
C VAL A 56 -15.82 2.27 4.10
N ILE A 57 -16.68 1.30 4.39
CA ILE A 57 -17.70 0.77 3.50
C ILE A 57 -19.05 1.27 4.00
N GLU A 58 -19.53 2.37 3.42
CA GLU A 58 -20.87 2.88 3.69
C GLU A 58 -21.86 2.22 2.74
N TYR A 59 -23.02 1.79 3.25
CA TYR A 59 -24.07 1.23 2.40
C TYR A 59 -25.47 1.67 2.84
N TYR A 60 -26.36 1.82 1.86
CA TYR A 60 -27.78 2.11 2.10
C TYR A 60 -28.72 1.24 1.26
N LEU A 61 -29.92 1.03 1.80
CA LEU A 61 -31.03 0.42 1.08
C LEU A 61 -31.80 1.51 0.35
N ASP A 62 -31.77 1.48 -0.97
CA ASP A 62 -32.56 2.41 -1.75
C ASP A 62 -34.04 2.03 -1.65
N LYS A 63 -34.83 2.87 -0.97
CA LYS A 63 -36.29 2.78 -0.88
C LYS A 63 -37.01 3.78 -1.80
N VAL A 64 -36.26 4.60 -2.55
CA VAL A 64 -36.79 5.72 -3.35
C VAL A 64 -37.42 5.20 -4.64
N PHE A 65 -36.89 4.12 -5.20
CA PHE A 65 -37.60 3.33 -6.20
C PHE A 65 -38.59 2.39 -5.49
N LYS A 66 -39.77 2.15 -6.07
CA LYS A 66 -40.86 1.27 -5.54
C LYS A 66 -40.46 -0.21 -5.36
N GLN A 67 -39.18 -0.51 -5.22
CA GLN A 67 -38.61 -1.84 -5.28
C GLN A 67 -37.72 -2.04 -4.04
N PRO A 68 -38.14 -2.86 -3.07
CA PRO A 68 -37.29 -3.18 -1.94
C PRO A 68 -36.10 -4.00 -2.47
N ASN A 69 -34.89 -3.73 -1.98
CA ASN A 69 -33.70 -4.59 -2.02
C ASN A 69 -32.50 -4.14 -2.89
N LYS A 70 -32.46 -2.95 -3.49
CA LYS A 70 -31.20 -2.46 -4.08
C LYS A 70 -30.25 -1.95 -2.98
N VAL A 71 -28.99 -2.39 -3.03
CA VAL A 71 -27.93 -1.96 -2.09
C VAL A 71 -26.89 -1.15 -2.86
N VAL A 72 -26.57 0.03 -2.34
CA VAL A 72 -25.51 0.88 -2.88
C VAL A 72 -24.37 0.90 -1.86
N PHE A 73 -23.17 0.57 -2.31
CA PHE A 73 -21.94 0.62 -1.53
C PHE A 73 -21.08 1.81 -1.95
N TYR A 74 -20.57 2.53 -0.96
CA TYR A 74 -19.58 3.58 -1.09
C TYR A 74 -18.35 3.17 -0.31
N PHE A 75 -17.24 3.02 -1.00
CA PHE A 75 -15.96 2.71 -0.39
C PHE A 75 -15.15 3.99 -0.31
N LYS A 76 -14.56 4.25 0.85
CA LYS A 76 -13.73 5.42 1.13
C LYS A 76 -12.44 4.98 1.82
N ILE A 77 -11.31 5.50 1.38
CA ILE A 77 -10.05 5.44 2.14
C ILE A 77 -9.93 6.72 2.95
N LYS A 78 -9.55 6.61 4.23
CA LYS A 78 -9.21 7.74 5.10
C LYS A 78 -7.82 7.50 5.69
N GLU A 79 -6.98 8.52 5.64
CA GLU A 79 -5.60 8.52 6.14
C GLU A 79 -5.47 9.66 7.17
N ASN A 80 -4.79 9.47 8.31
CA ASN A 80 -4.48 10.57 9.25
C ASN A 80 -5.67 11.45 9.73
N ASN A 81 -6.91 10.94 9.78
CA ASN A 81 -8.13 11.76 9.99
C ASN A 81 -8.30 12.93 8.99
N LYS A 82 -7.51 12.98 7.91
CA LYS A 82 -7.69 13.89 6.77
C LYS A 82 -8.37 13.11 5.66
N GLU A 83 -9.42 13.70 5.10
CA GLU A 83 -10.19 13.07 4.04
C GLU A 83 -9.41 13.05 2.73
N LYS A 84 -8.57 12.04 2.53
CA LYS A 84 -8.11 11.64 1.19
C LYS A 84 -9.11 10.63 0.62
N VAL A 85 -10.32 11.11 0.35
CA VAL A 85 -11.44 10.24 -0.02
C VAL A 85 -11.26 9.72 -1.43
N ILE A 86 -10.91 8.45 -1.55
CA ILE A 86 -11.06 7.72 -2.81
C ILE A 86 -12.45 7.10 -2.77
N GLU A 87 -13.42 7.81 -3.35
CA GLU A 87 -14.80 7.33 -3.42
C GLU A 87 -14.97 6.33 -4.56
N TYR A 88 -15.43 5.14 -4.24
CA TYR A 88 -15.85 4.16 -5.22
C TYR A 88 -17.30 3.76 -4.95
N LYS A 89 -18.18 3.94 -5.94
CA LYS A 89 -19.60 3.62 -5.84
C LYS A 89 -19.90 2.34 -6.61
N ARG A 90 -20.48 1.34 -5.95
CA ARG A 90 -20.99 0.12 -6.59
C ARG A 90 -22.44 -0.13 -6.20
N GLU A 91 -23.20 -0.63 -7.15
CA GLU A 91 -24.62 -0.94 -6.98
C GLU A 91 -24.87 -2.41 -7.30
N THR A 92 -25.75 -3.05 -6.55
CA THR A 92 -26.18 -4.42 -6.83
C THR A 92 -27.28 -4.46 -7.89
N THR A 93 -27.38 -5.60 -8.61
CA THR A 93 -28.51 -5.92 -9.47
C THR A 93 -29.62 -6.62 -8.66
N TYR A 94 -30.86 -6.58 -9.17
CA TYR A 94 -32.01 -7.23 -8.53
C TYR A 94 -32.23 -8.66 -9.05
N PRO A 95 -32.53 -9.65 -8.18
CA PRO A 95 -32.48 -9.60 -6.71
C PRO A 95 -31.04 -9.71 -6.17
N VAL A 96 -30.77 -9.08 -5.02
CA VAL A 96 -29.45 -9.15 -4.38
C VAL A 96 -29.20 -10.54 -3.84
N LYS A 97 -28.25 -11.24 -4.45
CA LYS A 97 -27.80 -12.56 -4.02
C LYS A 97 -26.63 -12.41 -3.04
N PRO A 98 -26.51 -13.27 -2.01
CA PRO A 98 -25.37 -13.28 -1.08
C PRO A 98 -24.01 -13.23 -1.77
N ILE A 99 -23.83 -14.06 -2.80
CA ILE A 99 -22.59 -14.16 -3.57
C ILE A 99 -22.22 -12.84 -4.26
N VAL A 100 -23.20 -12.06 -4.72
CA VAL A 100 -22.97 -10.78 -5.39
C VAL A 100 -22.43 -9.73 -4.41
N VAL A 101 -22.87 -9.75 -3.16
CA VAL A 101 -22.35 -8.85 -2.13
C VAL A 101 -20.91 -9.22 -1.79
N GLU A 102 -20.64 -10.51 -1.56
CA GLU A 102 -19.29 -10.99 -1.24
C GLU A 102 -18.30 -10.64 -2.37
N ASP A 103 -18.65 -10.91 -3.63
CA ASP A 103 -17.81 -10.59 -4.79
C ASP A 103 -17.55 -9.09 -4.96
N ILE A 104 -18.58 -8.24 -4.76
CA ILE A 104 -18.41 -6.78 -4.83
C ILE A 104 -17.45 -6.31 -3.74
N ILE A 105 -17.58 -6.80 -2.50
CA ILE A 105 -16.72 -6.40 -1.39
C ILE A 105 -15.28 -6.85 -1.64
N GLU A 106 -15.06 -8.12 -1.99
CA GLU A 106 -13.72 -8.66 -2.29
C GLU A 106 -13.04 -7.86 -3.41
N HIS A 107 -13.72 -7.64 -4.53
CA HIS A 107 -13.16 -6.89 -5.64
C HIS A 107 -12.87 -5.42 -5.29
N CYS A 108 -13.69 -4.79 -4.45
CA CYS A 108 -13.43 -3.42 -4.02
C CYS A 108 -12.24 -3.34 -3.08
N LEU A 109 -12.10 -4.28 -2.14
CA LEU A 109 -10.96 -4.33 -1.23
C LEU A 109 -9.65 -4.52 -1.99
N GLU A 110 -9.62 -5.44 -2.95
CA GLU A 110 -8.47 -5.67 -3.85
C GLU A 110 -8.04 -4.38 -4.55
N ARG A 111 -8.99 -3.68 -5.20
CA ARG A 111 -8.69 -2.43 -5.90
C ARG A 111 -8.22 -1.30 -4.99
N LEU A 112 -8.71 -1.24 -3.76
CA LEU A 112 -8.27 -0.24 -2.79
C LEU A 112 -6.87 -0.56 -2.30
N GLU A 113 -6.55 -1.83 -2.07
CA GLU A 113 -5.22 -2.30 -1.70
C GLU A 113 -4.20 -2.03 -2.81
N ASP A 114 -4.51 -2.34 -4.08
CA ASP A 114 -3.66 -2.00 -5.24
C ASP A 114 -3.33 -0.51 -5.29
N LYS A 115 -4.34 0.33 -5.01
CA LYS A 115 -4.16 1.78 -5.01
C LYS A 115 -3.33 2.26 -3.83
N LEU A 116 -3.49 1.64 -2.65
CA LEU A 116 -2.66 1.91 -1.48
C LEU A 116 -1.20 1.54 -1.77
N ILE A 117 -0.94 0.34 -2.30
CA ILE A 117 0.40 -0.12 -2.71
C ILE A 117 1.02 0.88 -3.68
N TYR A 118 0.26 1.30 -4.71
CA TYR A 118 0.75 2.28 -5.68
C TYR A 118 1.12 3.62 -5.03
N GLU A 119 0.32 4.11 -4.08
CA GLU A 119 0.61 5.36 -3.38
C GLU A 119 1.80 5.22 -2.41
N GLU A 120 1.93 4.08 -1.73
CA GLU A 120 3.07 3.76 -0.86
C GLU A 120 4.36 3.64 -1.66
N ASN A 121 4.36 2.95 -2.80
CA ASN A 121 5.51 2.82 -3.69
C ASN A 121 6.04 4.19 -4.13
N LYS A 122 5.14 5.13 -4.46
CA LYS A 122 5.55 6.52 -4.78
C LYS A 122 6.21 7.25 -3.63
N ILE A 123 5.84 6.94 -2.39
CA ILE A 123 6.45 7.56 -1.20
C ILE A 123 7.82 6.94 -0.98
N ILE A 124 7.93 5.61 -1.08
CA ILE A 124 9.19 4.87 -0.99
C ILE A 124 10.18 5.38 -2.04
N GLU A 125 9.76 5.46 -3.31
CA GLU A 125 10.59 5.97 -4.41
C GLU A 125 11.18 7.34 -4.07
N LYS A 126 10.34 8.29 -3.65
CA LYS A 126 10.79 9.64 -3.29
C LYS A 126 11.78 9.64 -2.13
N GLU A 127 11.54 8.82 -1.12
CA GLU A 127 12.39 8.76 0.06
C GLU A 127 13.74 8.12 -0.27
N ILE A 128 13.77 7.08 -1.10
CA ILE A 128 15.00 6.48 -1.62
C ILE A 128 15.79 7.48 -2.47
N VAL A 129 15.14 8.11 -3.46
CA VAL A 129 15.79 9.14 -4.31
C VAL A 129 16.44 10.19 -3.43
N LYS A 130 15.71 10.72 -2.44
CA LYS A 130 16.24 11.71 -1.52
C LYS A 130 17.45 11.21 -0.73
N GLN A 131 17.40 10.00 -0.16
CA GLN A 131 18.51 9.42 0.60
C GLN A 131 19.78 9.24 -0.25
N PHE A 132 19.62 8.87 -1.53
CA PHE A 132 20.73 8.72 -2.46
C PHE A 132 21.24 10.05 -3.04
N GLU A 133 20.36 11.03 -3.25
CA GLU A 133 20.76 12.40 -3.62
C GLU A 133 21.57 13.09 -2.51
N GLU A 134 21.21 12.88 -1.23
CA GLU A 134 21.92 13.45 -0.07
C GLU A 134 23.41 13.03 -0.02
N ILE A 135 23.75 11.87 -0.57
CA ILE A 135 25.13 11.36 -0.68
C ILE A 135 25.75 11.60 -2.08
N GLY A 136 25.03 12.31 -2.94
CA GLY A 136 25.46 12.64 -4.29
C GLY A 136 25.61 11.41 -5.19
N LEU A 137 24.68 10.46 -5.08
CA LEU A 137 24.52 9.35 -6.01
C LEU A 137 23.12 9.48 -6.65
N PRO A 138 22.99 10.01 -7.87
CA PRO A 138 21.69 10.14 -8.52
C PRO A 138 21.12 8.75 -8.85
N VAL A 139 19.83 8.54 -8.58
CA VAL A 139 19.15 7.28 -8.87
C VAL A 139 18.54 7.33 -10.27
N ASP A 140 18.78 6.32 -11.10
CA ASP A 140 18.15 6.27 -12.43
C ASP A 140 16.83 5.53 -12.40
N TYR A 141 16.80 4.42 -11.67
CA TYR A 141 15.61 3.59 -11.56
C TYR A 141 15.45 3.00 -10.18
N ILE A 142 14.19 2.78 -9.83
CA ILE A 142 13.76 2.07 -8.63
C ILE A 142 12.70 1.08 -9.08
N GLU A 143 12.91 -0.20 -8.81
CA GLU A 143 11.94 -1.25 -9.00
C GLU A 143 11.50 -1.76 -7.62
N ILE A 144 10.23 -1.56 -7.28
CA ILE A 144 9.64 -2.02 -6.03
C ILE A 144 8.75 -3.21 -6.35
N ARG A 145 9.16 -4.42 -5.95
CA ARG A 145 8.34 -5.63 -6.06
C ARG A 145 7.39 -5.74 -4.88
N ASP A 146 7.95 -5.59 -3.70
CA ASP A 146 7.23 -5.36 -2.45
C ASP A 146 8.12 -4.53 -1.49
N PRO A 147 7.61 -4.02 -0.37
CA PRO A 147 8.39 -3.20 0.56
C PRO A 147 9.66 -3.85 1.13
N SER A 148 9.74 -5.18 1.05
CA SER A 148 10.83 -6.04 1.49
C SER A 148 11.80 -6.40 0.35
N GLU A 149 11.47 -6.09 -0.89
CA GLU A 149 12.30 -6.37 -2.07
C GLU A 149 12.26 -5.18 -3.04
N ILE A 150 13.27 -4.31 -2.88
CA ILE A 150 13.45 -3.09 -3.67
C ILE A 150 14.81 -3.12 -4.34
N ASP A 151 14.82 -2.96 -5.66
CA ASP A 151 16.02 -2.82 -6.48
C ASP A 151 16.21 -1.34 -6.87
N VAL A 152 17.39 -0.79 -6.61
CA VAL A 152 17.76 0.60 -6.92
C VAL A 152 18.98 0.59 -7.83
N GLY A 153 18.87 1.19 -9.00
CA GLY A 153 19.97 1.27 -9.98
C GLY A 153 20.54 2.66 -10.11
N ILE A 154 21.87 2.72 -10.23
CA ILE A 154 22.64 3.96 -10.39
C ILE A 154 23.66 3.82 -11.52
N HIS A 155 23.59 4.74 -12.47
CA HIS A 155 24.52 4.91 -13.58
C HIS A 155 25.87 5.37 -13.04
N LEU A 156 26.93 4.69 -13.44
CA LEU A 156 28.29 5.07 -13.06
C LEU A 156 28.99 5.82 -14.19
N TYR A 157 29.15 5.16 -15.33
CA TYR A 157 29.81 5.69 -16.51
C TYR A 157 29.47 4.81 -17.72
N GLU A 158 29.17 5.41 -18.89
CA GLU A 158 28.86 4.68 -20.14
C GLU A 158 27.80 3.59 -19.98
N ASP A 159 28.16 2.30 -20.00
CA ASP A 159 27.22 1.18 -19.84
C ASP A 159 27.31 0.52 -18.45
N ASP A 160 28.03 1.14 -17.50
CA ASP A 160 28.27 0.59 -16.16
C ASP A 160 27.20 1.04 -15.15
N TYR A 161 26.68 0.06 -14.40
CA TYR A 161 25.64 0.26 -13.38
C TYR A 161 26.02 -0.38 -12.05
N ILE A 162 25.52 0.21 -10.98
CA ILE A 162 25.46 -0.43 -9.66
C ILE A 162 24.02 -0.62 -9.24
N ASN A 163 23.69 -1.85 -8.89
CA ASN A 163 22.36 -2.26 -8.47
C ASN A 163 22.41 -2.58 -6.96
N PHE A 164 21.57 -1.90 -6.20
CA PHE A 164 21.37 -2.14 -4.78
C PHE A 164 20.05 -2.87 -4.59
N ARG A 165 20.09 -4.04 -3.97
CA ARG A 165 18.88 -4.68 -3.45
C ARG A 165 18.77 -4.44 -1.96
N GLY A 166 17.58 -4.07 -1.51
CA GLY A 166 17.31 -3.79 -0.11
C GLY A 166 15.83 -3.79 0.24
N TYR A 167 15.55 -3.33 1.45
CA TYR A 167 14.19 -3.19 1.98
C TYR A 167 14.05 -1.88 2.76
N ILE A 168 12.82 -1.47 3.04
CA ILE A 168 12.55 -0.36 3.98
C ILE A 168 12.35 -0.92 5.39
N ASP A 169 13.17 -0.49 6.35
CA ASP A 169 13.03 -0.89 7.75
C ASP A 169 11.79 -0.25 8.41
N TYR A 170 11.46 -0.69 9.63
CA TYR A 170 10.37 -0.10 10.42
C TYR A 170 10.55 1.40 10.74
N ASN A 171 11.75 1.95 10.52
CA ASN A 171 12.04 3.38 10.65
C ASN A 171 11.88 4.14 9.34
N GLY A 172 11.48 3.51 8.24
CA GLY A 172 11.32 4.16 6.94
C GLY A 172 12.66 4.38 6.22
N LYS A 173 13.73 3.70 6.64
CA LYS A 173 15.06 3.83 6.04
C LYS A 173 15.33 2.68 5.08
N PHE A 174 16.00 2.98 3.97
CA PHE A 174 16.42 1.94 3.03
C PHE A 174 17.65 1.21 3.55
N VAL A 175 17.52 -0.11 3.71
CA VAL A 175 18.57 -1.01 4.16
C VAL A 175 19.03 -1.84 2.98
N ILE A 176 20.31 -1.71 2.63
CA ILE A 176 20.94 -2.44 1.53
C ILE A 176 21.32 -3.85 2.01
N GLU A 177 20.81 -4.88 1.36
CA GLU A 177 21.15 -6.28 1.62
C GLU A 177 22.19 -6.81 0.63
N LYS A 178 22.09 -6.41 -0.63
CA LYS A 178 22.98 -6.88 -1.70
C LYS A 178 23.39 -5.73 -2.60
N VAL A 179 24.63 -5.79 -3.07
CA VAL A 179 25.19 -4.87 -4.04
C VAL A 179 25.70 -5.69 -5.21
N GLU A 180 25.23 -5.38 -6.42
CA GLU A 180 25.68 -5.97 -7.67
C GLU A 180 26.26 -4.87 -8.55
N ILE A 181 27.41 -5.13 -9.14
CA ILE A 181 28.12 -4.17 -9.98
C ILE A 181 28.28 -4.79 -11.36
N GLU A 182 27.64 -4.19 -12.34
CA GLU A 182 27.74 -4.54 -13.74
C GLU A 182 28.67 -3.53 -14.42
N CYS A 183 29.91 -3.95 -14.68
CA CYS A 183 30.89 -3.14 -15.41
C CYS A 183 31.38 -3.88 -16.64
N VAL A 184 31.54 -3.14 -17.74
CA VAL A 184 32.10 -3.66 -18.99
C VAL A 184 33.62 -3.83 -18.87
N GLU A 185 34.30 -2.93 -18.17
CA GLU A 185 35.75 -2.96 -17.97
C GLU A 185 36.14 -3.15 -16.49
N GLU A 186 37.23 -3.88 -16.25
CA GLU A 186 37.73 -4.14 -14.89
C GLU A 186 38.34 -2.86 -14.25
N THR A 187 38.84 -1.95 -15.08
CA THR A 187 39.34 -0.63 -14.68
C THR A 187 38.24 0.31 -14.21
N THR A 188 37.07 0.29 -14.85
CA THR A 188 35.94 1.13 -14.43
C THR A 188 35.31 0.60 -13.14
N LYS A 189 35.29 -0.74 -12.97
CA LYS A 189 34.90 -1.39 -11.71
C LYS A 189 35.72 -0.90 -10.51
N ASP A 190 37.05 -0.81 -10.64
CA ASP A 190 37.92 -0.33 -9.56
C ASP A 190 37.69 1.15 -9.21
N ILE A 191 37.39 1.99 -10.20
CA ILE A 191 37.10 3.43 -10.00
C ILE A 191 35.72 3.60 -9.36
N ALA A 192 34.73 2.85 -9.82
CA ALA A 192 33.39 2.78 -9.24
C ALA A 192 33.45 2.40 -7.77
N LEU A 193 34.10 1.29 -7.44
CA LEU A 193 34.29 0.81 -6.08
C LEU A 193 34.93 1.87 -5.18
N LYS A 194 35.99 2.54 -5.66
CA LYS A 194 36.68 3.61 -4.90
C LYS A 194 35.85 4.86 -4.68
N LYS A 195 34.91 5.21 -5.56
CA LYS A 195 34.07 6.41 -5.43
C LYS A 195 32.80 6.15 -4.62
N ILE A 196 32.20 4.98 -4.79
CA ILE A 196 30.87 4.67 -4.28
C ILE A 196 30.95 4.02 -2.89
N ILE A 197 31.89 3.08 -2.66
CA ILE A 197 32.01 2.41 -1.35
C ILE A 197 32.22 3.42 -0.22
N PRO A 198 33.08 4.46 -0.32
CA PRO A 198 33.20 5.45 0.75
C PRO A 198 31.88 6.14 1.08
N LYS A 199 31.11 6.51 0.06
CA LYS A 199 29.78 7.14 0.21
C LYS A 199 28.74 6.17 0.81
N LEU A 200 28.77 4.90 0.41
CA LEU A 200 27.92 3.86 0.99
C LEU A 200 28.32 3.53 2.43
N VAL A 201 29.61 3.59 2.75
CA VAL A 201 30.10 3.42 4.12
C VAL A 201 29.66 4.59 4.98
N GLU A 202 29.56 5.82 4.47
CA GLU A 202 28.92 6.92 5.20
C GLU A 202 27.47 6.60 5.58
N ILE A 203 26.72 5.93 4.70
CA ILE A 203 25.37 5.40 5.02
C ILE A 203 25.48 4.31 6.10
N ILE A 204 26.30 3.27 5.91
CA ILE A 204 26.40 2.12 6.83
C ILE A 204 26.95 2.53 8.21
N THR A 205 27.83 3.54 8.28
CA THR A 205 28.43 4.02 9.54
C THR A 205 27.42 4.83 10.37
N ILE A 206 26.41 5.44 9.74
CA ILE A 206 25.23 5.96 10.44
C ILE A 206 24.42 4.81 11.09
N PHE A 207 24.51 3.58 10.58
CA PHE A 207 23.79 2.41 11.09
C PHE A 207 24.55 1.56 12.13
N LYS A 208 25.85 1.82 12.39
CA LYS A 208 26.65 1.02 13.34
C LYS A 208 26.96 1.71 14.67
N LEU A 209 26.11 2.65 15.10
CA LEU A 209 26.27 3.35 16.38
C LEU A 209 25.07 3.29 17.31
N LEU A 210 24.16 2.33 17.15
CA LEU A 210 23.23 1.92 18.20
C LEU A 210 22.98 0.39 18.14
N ALA A 211 23.80 -0.32 18.92
CA ALA A 211 23.79 -1.75 19.30
C ALA A 211 24.32 -2.78 18.27
#